data_AF-A0A7S2XVR6-F1
#
_entry.id   AF-A0A7S2XVR6-F1
#
_cell.length_a   1.000
_cell.length_b   1.000
_cell.length_c   1.000
_cell.angle_alpha   90.00
_cell.angle_beta   90.00
_cell.angle_gamma   90.00
#
_symmetry.space_group_name_H-M   'P 1'
#
loop_
_entity.id
_entity.type
_entity.pdbx_description
1 polymer ?
#
loop_
_entity_poly.entity_id
_entity_poly.type
_entity_poly.pdbx_seq_one_letter_code
_entity_poly.pdbx_strand_id
1 'polypeptide(L)'
;RLLFVPRQPHDRMMRLLSLVDAALDPYPWGMGVTAFEAFSLCIPVVTIPSMTTVLQLTLGQYRKMEIFDLVVDTVESYNSIVHRLGNEKEFHTNIAKRICAAKHLLFKDEYVVKEWSAMIEKLALTSQ
;
A
#
# COMPACT_ATOMS: atom_id res chain seq x y z
N ARG A 1 6.74 10.74 20.90
CA ARG A 1 8.13 10.21 20.79
C ARG A 1 8.44 10.07 19.31
N LEU A 2 9.63 10.47 18.86
CA LEU A 2 10.05 10.38 17.46
C LEU A 2 11.41 9.67 17.40
N LEU A 3 11.55 8.73 16.47
CA LEU A 3 12.81 8.04 16.19
C LEU A 3 13.16 8.28 14.73
N PHE A 4 14.29 8.95 14.48
CA PHE A 4 14.80 9.16 13.13
C PHE A 4 15.87 8.12 12.85
N VAL A 5 15.60 7.23 11.88
CA VAL A 5 16.56 6.22 11.45
C VAL A 5 17.32 6.76 10.23
N PRO A 6 18.66 6.76 10.23
CA PRO A 6 19.43 7.19 9.05
C PRO A 6 19.20 6.22 7.88
N ARG A 7 19.61 6.61 6.67
CA ARG A 7 19.48 5.75 5.48
C ARG A 7 20.07 4.36 5.75
N GLN A 8 19.30 3.31 5.49
CA GLN A 8 19.72 1.92 5.62
C GLN A 8 19.79 1.24 4.26
N PRO A 9 20.61 0.17 4.12
CA PRO A 9 20.46 -0.81 3.04
C PRO A 9 19.05 -1.43 3.04
N HIS A 10 18.60 -1.89 1.88
CA HIS A 10 17.22 -2.37 1.66
C HIS A 10 16.84 -3.54 2.58
N ASP A 11 17.71 -4.53 2.73
CA ASP A 11 17.48 -5.70 3.60
C ASP A 11 17.26 -5.29 5.06
N ARG A 12 18.02 -4.31 5.55
CA ARG A 12 17.86 -3.78 6.90
C ARG A 12 16.60 -2.91 7.01
N MET A 13 16.26 -2.15 5.98
CA MET A 13 14.99 -1.41 5.95
C MET A 13 13.79 -2.35 6.05
N MET A 14 13.79 -3.47 5.33
CA MET A 14 12.73 -4.48 5.41
C MET A 14 12.61 -5.10 6.82
N ARG A 15 13.74 -5.34 7.51
CA ARG A 15 13.73 -5.80 8.91
C ARG A 15 13.15 -4.75 9.86
N LEU A 16 13.52 -3.49 9.69
CA LEU A 16 12.94 -2.40 10.47
C LEU A 16 11.44 -2.28 10.23
N LEU A 17 11.02 -2.35 8.95
CA LEU A 17 9.62 -2.30 8.57
C LEU A 17 8.83 -3.46 9.19
N SER A 18 9.41 -4.66 9.33
CA SER A 18 8.74 -5.80 9.97
C SER A 18 8.43 -5.63 11.46
N LEU A 19 8.98 -4.59 12.11
CA LEU A 19 8.69 -4.23 13.50
C LEU A 19 7.59 -3.16 13.61
N VAL A 20 7.09 -2.64 12.48
CA VAL A 20 6.10 -1.57 12.45
C VAL A 20 4.69 -2.18 12.48
N ASP A 21 3.84 -1.66 13.37
CA ASP A 21 2.45 -2.11 13.46
C ASP A 21 1.57 -1.55 12.32
N ALA A 22 1.83 -0.32 11.87
CA ALA A 22 1.08 0.35 10.81
C ALA A 22 1.93 1.41 10.10
N ALA A 23 1.68 1.61 8.80
CA ALA A 23 2.30 2.65 8.00
C ALA A 23 1.29 3.77 7.68
N LEU A 24 1.81 5.00 7.60
CA LEU A 24 1.04 6.22 7.33
C LEU A 24 1.45 6.74 5.96
N ASP A 25 0.54 6.72 4.99
CA ASP A 25 0.79 7.19 3.63
C ASP A 25 0.83 8.73 3.60
N PRO A 26 1.99 9.34 3.33
CA PRO A 26 2.11 10.79 3.36
C PRO A 26 1.42 11.44 2.16
N TYR A 27 1.09 12.71 2.30
CA TYR A 27 0.59 13.56 1.22
C TYR A 27 1.32 14.90 1.25
N PRO A 28 1.46 15.62 0.12
CA PRO A 28 0.79 15.38 -1.17
C PRO A 28 1.44 14.29 -2.04
N TRP A 29 2.66 13.83 -1.74
CA TRP A 29 3.31 12.72 -2.44
C TRP A 29 3.10 11.39 -1.71
N GLY A 30 2.19 10.57 -2.24
CA GLY A 30 1.86 9.25 -1.69
C GLY A 30 2.94 8.19 -1.91
N MET A 31 2.82 7.11 -1.14
CA MET A 31 3.60 5.88 -1.27
C MET A 31 3.32 5.17 -2.59
N GLY A 32 4.24 4.28 -2.97
CA GLY A 32 4.07 3.37 -4.09
C GLY A 32 4.83 2.07 -3.85
N VAL A 33 6.13 2.09 -4.08
CA VAL A 33 7.03 0.96 -3.76
C VAL A 33 7.02 0.65 -2.28
N THR A 34 7.11 1.67 -1.41
CA THR A 34 7.09 1.47 0.04
C THR A 34 5.76 0.87 0.54
N ALA A 35 4.64 1.15 -0.14
CA ALA A 35 3.37 0.50 0.18
C ALA A 35 3.37 -0.98 -0.24
N PHE A 36 3.97 -1.34 -1.40
CA PHE A 36 4.21 -2.75 -1.73
C PHE A 36 5.08 -3.45 -0.69
N GLU A 37 6.15 -2.80 -0.20
CA GLU A 37 7.01 -3.35 0.85
C GLU A 37 6.22 -3.59 2.15
N ALA A 38 5.39 -2.64 2.58
CA ALA A 38 4.53 -2.78 3.75
C ALA A 38 3.53 -3.94 3.58
N PHE A 39 2.81 -3.99 2.46
CA PHE A 39 1.85 -5.06 2.18
C PHE A 39 2.51 -6.44 2.05
N SER A 40 3.75 -6.50 1.53
CA SER A 40 4.52 -7.76 1.48
C SER A 40 4.75 -8.36 2.87
N LEU A 41 4.81 -7.50 3.91
CA LEU A 41 4.94 -7.84 5.32
C LEU A 41 3.61 -7.87 6.08
N CYS A 42 2.48 -7.79 5.38
CA CYS A 42 1.14 -7.79 5.96
C CYS A 42 0.85 -6.56 6.85
N ILE A 43 1.57 -5.46 6.63
CA ILE A 43 1.45 -4.22 7.42
C ILE A 43 0.31 -3.36 6.85
N PRO A 44 -0.66 -2.94 7.69
CA PRO A 44 -1.71 -2.03 7.27
C PRO A 44 -1.17 -0.62 6.96
N VAL A 45 -1.68 -0.02 5.88
CA VAL A 45 -1.31 1.33 5.41
C VAL A 45 -2.53 2.24 5.44
N VAL A 46 -2.52 3.35 6.19
CA VAL A 46 -3.63 4.32 6.14
C VAL A 46 -3.37 5.35 5.06
N THR A 47 -4.35 5.62 4.19
CA THR A 47 -4.19 6.54 3.05
C THR A 47 -5.39 7.49 2.89
N ILE A 48 -5.12 8.71 2.42
CA ILE A 48 -6.11 9.73 2.08
C ILE A 48 -5.97 10.15 0.60
N PRO A 49 -6.58 9.40 -0.34
CA PRO A 49 -6.32 9.59 -1.76
C PRO A 49 -6.71 10.97 -2.30
N SER A 50 -7.67 11.65 -1.66
CA SER A 50 -8.12 13.00 -2.03
C SER A 50 -7.02 14.07 -1.88
N MET A 51 -6.00 13.82 -1.06
CA MET A 51 -4.93 14.78 -0.78
C MET A 51 -3.64 14.51 -1.55
N THR A 52 -3.54 13.42 -2.31
CA THR A 52 -2.35 13.16 -3.12
C THR A 52 -2.40 13.87 -4.47
N THR A 53 -1.28 14.47 -4.87
CA THR A 53 -1.11 15.13 -6.18
C THR A 53 -0.48 14.22 -7.23
N VAL A 54 -0.11 13.00 -6.84
CA VAL A 54 0.46 11.97 -7.73
C VAL A 54 -0.52 10.82 -7.93
N LEU A 55 -0.10 9.79 -8.66
CA LEU A 55 -0.92 8.60 -8.85
C LEU A 55 -1.24 7.97 -7.48
N GLN A 56 -2.52 7.65 -7.26
CA GLN A 56 -3.03 7.07 -6.01
C GLN A 56 -2.65 5.58 -5.91
N LEU A 57 -1.35 5.28 -5.85
CA LEU A 57 -0.82 3.92 -5.93
C LEU A 57 -1.31 3.04 -4.77
N THR A 58 -1.29 3.56 -3.54
CA THR A 58 -1.82 2.86 -2.35
C THR A 58 -3.30 2.50 -2.51
N LEU A 59 -4.12 3.41 -3.06
CA LEU A 59 -5.52 3.12 -3.39
C LEU A 59 -5.64 2.03 -4.45
N GLY A 60 -4.81 2.07 -5.50
CA GLY A 60 -4.78 1.05 -6.53
C GLY A 60 -4.45 -0.34 -5.98
N GLN A 61 -3.49 -0.42 -5.07
CA GLN A 61 -3.12 -1.66 -4.36
C GLN A 61 -4.29 -2.16 -3.49
N TYR A 62 -4.93 -1.28 -2.73
CA TYR A 62 -6.11 -1.64 -1.93
C TYR A 62 -7.29 -2.13 -2.77
N ARG A 63 -7.53 -1.52 -3.93
CA ARG A 63 -8.52 -1.99 -4.90
C ARG A 63 -8.23 -3.41 -5.38
N LYS A 64 -6.95 -3.74 -5.64
CA LYS A 64 -6.57 -5.11 -6.05
C LYS A 64 -6.70 -6.14 -4.93
N MET A 65 -6.57 -5.72 -3.66
CA MET A 65 -6.79 -6.60 -2.51
C MET A 65 -8.25 -6.62 -2.01
N GLU A 66 -9.12 -5.76 -2.57
CA GLU A 66 -10.51 -5.57 -2.11
C GLU A 66 -10.62 -5.20 -0.61
N ILE A 67 -9.72 -4.34 -0.14
CA ILE A 67 -9.68 -3.85 1.25
C ILE A 67 -9.78 -2.32 1.23
N PHE A 68 -10.80 -1.76 1.88
CA PHE A 68 -11.08 -0.31 1.84
C PHE A 68 -11.13 0.35 3.23
N ASP A 69 -11.01 -0.43 4.29
CA ASP A 69 -11.17 0.00 5.69
C ASP A 69 -10.17 1.09 6.11
N LEU A 70 -9.03 1.18 5.43
CA LEU A 70 -7.94 2.14 5.69
C LEU A 70 -7.81 3.22 4.60
N VAL A 71 -8.78 3.30 3.70
CA VAL A 71 -8.90 4.35 2.70
C VAL A 71 -9.91 5.37 3.19
N VAL A 72 -9.45 6.57 3.49
CA VAL A 72 -10.28 7.65 4.03
C VAL A 72 -10.30 8.86 3.11
N ASP A 73 -11.26 9.75 3.31
CA ASP A 73 -11.50 10.93 2.49
C ASP A 73 -11.22 12.25 3.21
N THR A 74 -11.21 12.25 4.54
CA THR A 74 -10.97 13.42 5.41
C THR A 74 -9.86 13.18 6.43
N VAL A 75 -9.27 14.28 6.92
CA VAL A 75 -8.23 14.26 7.95
C VAL A 75 -8.79 13.76 9.28
N GLU A 76 -10.05 14.05 9.59
CA GLU A 76 -10.73 13.58 10.79
C GLU A 76 -10.87 12.06 10.78
N SER A 77 -11.33 11.49 9.65
CA SER A 77 -11.41 10.04 9.44
C SER A 77 -10.03 9.39 9.48
N TYR A 78 -9.01 10.05 8.93
CA TYR A 78 -7.62 9.61 9.02
C TYR A 78 -7.14 9.49 10.47
N ASN A 79 -7.33 10.54 11.28
CA ASN A 79 -6.92 10.52 12.68
C ASN A 79 -7.69 9.45 13.47
N SER A 80 -9.00 9.31 13.21
CA SER A 80 -9.83 8.29 13.84
C SER A 80 -9.33 6.88 13.52
N ILE A 81 -9.10 6.56 12.24
CA ILE A 81 -8.69 5.22 11.85
C ILE A 81 -7.28 4.87 12.32
N VAL A 82 -6.35 5.84 12.32
CA VAL A 82 -5.00 5.67 12.89
C VAL A 82 -5.08 5.39 14.39
N HIS A 83 -5.92 6.14 15.11
CA HIS A 83 -6.13 5.92 16.54
C HIS A 83 -6.68 4.53 16.81
N ARG A 84 -7.71 4.10 16.07
CA ARG A 84 -8.29 2.75 16.19
C ARG A 84 -7.24 1.68 15.88
N LEU A 85 -6.49 1.83 14.80
CA LEU A 85 -5.45 0.88 14.40
C LEU A 85 -4.35 0.72 15.46
N GLY A 86 -4.00 1.80 16.19
CA GLY A 86 -3.02 1.78 17.27
C GLY A 86 -3.52 1.31 18.63
N ASN A 87 -4.84 1.31 18.88
CA ASN A 87 -5.41 1.01 20.21
C ASN A 87 -6.34 -0.23 20.22
N GLU A 88 -6.96 -0.57 19.10
CA GLU A 88 -7.86 -1.71 18.95
C GLU A 88 -7.12 -2.91 18.34
N LYS A 89 -6.54 -3.78 19.20
CA LYS A 89 -5.76 -4.95 18.76
C LYS A 89 -6.53 -5.88 17.83
N GLU A 90 -7.83 -6.08 18.08
CA GLU A 90 -8.67 -6.94 17.24
C GLU A 90 -8.86 -6.35 15.83
N PHE A 91 -9.12 -5.04 15.75
CA PHE A 91 -9.23 -4.33 14.48
C PHE A 91 -7.93 -4.43 13.68
N HIS A 92 -6.78 -4.13 14.31
CA HIS A 92 -5.46 -4.30 13.69
C HIS A 92 -5.24 -5.72 13.17
N THR A 93 -5.47 -6.72 14.03
CA THR A 93 -5.24 -8.13 13.69
C THR A 93 -6.14 -8.58 12.53
N ASN A 94 -7.39 -8.12 12.49
CA ASN A 94 -8.32 -8.42 11.40
C ASN A 94 -7.80 -7.88 10.06
N ILE A 95 -7.40 -6.60 10.02
CA ILE A 95 -6.90 -5.97 8.80
C ILE A 95 -5.59 -6.62 8.35
N ALA A 96 -4.63 -6.83 9.25
CA ALA A 96 -3.36 -7.47 8.92
C ALA A 96 -3.56 -8.87 8.34
N LYS A 97 -4.48 -9.67 8.89
CA LYS A 97 -4.84 -10.99 8.35
C LYS A 97 -5.40 -10.91 6.93
N ARG A 98 -6.31 -9.99 6.66
CA ARG A 98 -6.90 -9.78 5.33
C ARG A 98 -5.83 -9.38 4.31
N ILE A 99 -4.96 -8.44 4.67
CA ILE A 99 -3.83 -8.04 3.82
C ILE A 99 -2.92 -9.24 3.56
N CYS A 100 -2.58 -10.03 4.60
CA CYS A 100 -1.71 -11.19 4.44
C CYS A 100 -2.30 -12.26 3.50
N ALA A 101 -3.62 -12.46 3.57
CA ALA A 101 -4.33 -13.35 2.67
C ALA A 101 -4.37 -12.82 1.23
N ALA A 102 -4.52 -11.50 1.03
CA ALA A 102 -4.73 -10.89 -0.28
C ALA A 102 -3.43 -10.40 -0.97
N LYS A 103 -2.32 -10.21 -0.24
CA LYS A 103 -1.09 -9.58 -0.78
C LYS A 103 -0.53 -10.25 -2.03
N HIS A 104 -0.78 -11.55 -2.21
CA HIS A 104 -0.33 -12.29 -3.40
C HIS A 104 -0.94 -11.72 -4.71
N LEU A 105 -2.11 -11.07 -4.64
CA LEU A 105 -2.76 -10.40 -5.77
C LEU A 105 -1.98 -9.18 -6.27
N LEU A 106 -1.04 -8.66 -5.47
CA LEU A 106 -0.22 -7.50 -5.82
C LEU A 106 1.06 -7.87 -6.58
N PHE A 107 1.47 -9.14 -6.55
CA PHE A 107 2.78 -9.56 -7.00
C PHE A 107 2.68 -10.68 -8.02
N LYS A 108 3.50 -10.60 -9.08
CA LYS A 108 3.62 -11.65 -10.11
C LYS A 108 2.28 -12.01 -10.76
N ASP A 109 1.46 -10.99 -11.04
CA ASP A 109 0.21 -11.18 -11.77
C ASP A 109 0.50 -11.46 -13.26
N GLU A 110 0.40 -12.74 -13.65
CA GLU A 110 0.60 -13.17 -15.04
C GLU A 110 -0.43 -12.58 -16.01
N TYR A 111 -1.63 -12.24 -15.53
CA TYR A 111 -2.64 -11.61 -16.38
C TYR A 111 -2.14 -10.23 -16.83
N VAL A 112 -1.57 -9.45 -15.91
CA VAL A 112 -1.03 -8.12 -16.23
C VAL A 112 0.12 -8.23 -17.25
N VAL A 113 1.00 -9.23 -17.12
CA VAL A 113 2.08 -9.44 -18.10
C VAL A 113 1.50 -9.71 -19.49
N LYS A 114 0.51 -10.61 -19.59
CA LYS A 114 -0.14 -10.95 -20.87
C LYS A 114 -0.90 -9.78 -21.48
N GLU A 115 -1.64 -9.03 -20.65
CA GLU A 115 -2.38 -7.84 -21.06
C GLU A 115 -1.46 -6.77 -21.63
N TRP A 116 -0.33 -6.50 -20.95
CA TRP A 116 0.67 -5.55 -21.43
C TRP A 116 1.34 -6.00 -22.73
N SER A 117 1.72 -7.28 -22.85
CA SER A 117 2.27 -7.82 -24.09
C SER A 117 1.31 -7.63 -25.27
N ALA A 118 0.03 -7.99 -25.09
CA ALA A 118 -0.99 -7.83 -26.13
C ALA A 118 -1.22 -6.36 -26.51
N MET A 119 -1.22 -5.45 -25.52
CA MET A 119 -1.35 -4.02 -25.77
C MET A 119 -0.16 -3.50 -26.60
N ILE A 120 1.07 -3.86 -26.25
CA ILE A 120 2.29 -3.42 -26.95
C ILE A 120 2.31 -3.94 -28.38
N GLU A 121 2.01 -5.23 -28.59
CA GLU A 121 1.92 -5.84 -29.92
C GLU A 121 0.90 -5.13 -30.80
N LYS A 122 -0.28 -4.81 -30.26
CA LYS A 122 -1.31 -4.06 -30.97
C LYS A 122 -0.84 -2.67 -31.38
N LEU A 123 -0.18 -1.93 -30.48
CA LEU A 123 0.35 -0.58 -30.77
C LEU A 123 1.44 -0.61 -31.85
N ALA A 124 2.31 -1.62 -31.82
CA ALA A 124 3.35 -1.80 -32.84
C ALA A 124 2.75 -2.03 -34.24
N LEU A 125 1.67 -2.81 -34.34
CA LEU A 125 0.96 -3.06 -35.61
C LEU A 125 0.15 -1.85 -36.11
N THR A 126 -0.29 -0.96 -35.22
CA THR A 126 -1.08 0.23 -35.60
C THR A 126 -0.19 1.41 -36.02
N SER A 127 1.13 1.31 -35.85
CA SER A 127 2.11 2.35 -36.17
C SER A 127 2.78 2.14 -37.54
N GLN A 128 2.32 1.16 -38.32
CA GLN A 128 2.71 0.90 -39.72
C GLN A 128 1.60 1.34 -40.67
#